data_AF-A0A945LB46-F1
#
_entry.id   AF-A0A945LB46-F1
#
_cell.length_a   1.000
_cell.length_b   1.000
_cell.length_c   1.000
_cell.angle_alpha   90.00
_cell.angle_beta   90.00
_cell.angle_gamma   90.00
#
_symmetry.space_group_name_H-M   'P 1'
#
loop_
_entity.id
_entity.type
_entity.pdbx_description
1 polymer ?
#
loop_
_entity_poly.entity_id
_entity_poly.type
_entity_poly.pdbx_seq_one_letter_code
_entity_poly.pdbx_strand_id
1 'polypeptide(L)'
;MKKIVILVVLIGTLIMPATAAERPAPAQLAAFFEAVVFGSEYGGAGEGSKVIKKWTGPIRVGLQSMGGKMIDKPGGGRELKLEKLKPTAAQVGFIRKHLRTLLKITGVKAENAKKVSKKPNFHIKFVPRIAMHAPFLVRGADPKLLRRLAAPGVCYFLSAAKDGKIVWATIIVNNQLDERSMEACLL
;
A
#
# COMPACT_ATOMS: atom_id res chain seq x y z
N MET A 1 30.65 60.12 4.36
CA MET A 1 30.75 58.67 4.61
C MET A 1 29.36 58.16 5.03
N LYS A 2 29.00 56.94 4.57
CA LYS A 2 27.63 56.41 4.38
C LYS A 2 26.74 56.40 5.65
N LYS A 3 25.49 56.86 5.52
CA LYS A 3 24.41 56.61 6.48
C LYS A 3 23.91 55.17 6.28
N ILE A 4 24.05 54.32 7.29
CA ILE A 4 23.50 52.96 7.31
C ILE A 4 22.06 53.06 7.83
N VAL A 5 21.09 52.72 6.99
CA VAL A 5 19.70 52.55 7.39
C VAL A 5 19.53 51.10 7.84
N ILE A 6 19.27 50.89 9.13
CA ILE A 6 18.93 49.57 9.68
C ILE A 6 17.43 49.36 9.47
N LEU A 7 17.08 48.51 8.50
CA LEU A 7 15.72 48.04 8.29
C LEU A 7 15.47 46.87 9.25
N VAL A 8 14.83 47.12 10.38
CA VAL A 8 14.34 46.06 11.27
C VAL A 8 13.07 45.48 10.64
N VAL A 9 13.20 44.35 9.94
CA VAL A 9 12.06 43.57 9.48
C VAL A 9 11.51 42.80 10.68
N LEU A 10 10.51 43.36 11.36
CA LEU A 10 9.66 42.59 12.27
C LEU A 10 8.90 41.56 11.42
N ILE A 11 9.38 40.32 11.41
CA ILE A 11 8.60 39.17 10.95
C ILE A 11 7.56 38.90 12.02
N GLY A 12 6.43 39.59 11.92
CA GLY A 12 5.24 39.26 12.69
C GLY A 12 4.81 37.85 12.31
N THR A 13 5.05 36.89 13.19
CA THR A 13 4.46 35.55 13.13
C THR A 13 2.96 35.69 13.29
N LEU A 14 2.25 35.79 12.16
CA LEU A 14 0.82 35.54 12.08
C LEU A 14 0.58 34.08 12.47
N ILE A 15 0.36 33.84 13.76
CA ILE A 15 -0.25 32.61 14.25
C ILE A 15 -1.70 32.66 13.77
N MET A 16 -1.95 32.12 12.58
CA MET A 16 -3.33 31.89 12.15
C MET A 16 -3.93 30.83 13.08
N PRO A 17 -5.07 31.12 13.73
CA PRO A 17 -5.78 30.10 14.47
C PRO A 17 -6.15 28.99 13.48
N ALA A 18 -5.76 27.76 13.80
CA ALA A 18 -6.26 26.60 13.08
C ALA A 18 -7.77 26.57 13.28
N THR A 19 -8.51 27.06 12.28
CA THR A 19 -9.96 26.90 12.22
C THR A 19 -10.24 25.42 12.36
N ALA A 20 -10.97 25.04 13.41
CA ALA A 20 -11.44 23.67 13.59
C ALA A 20 -12.07 23.24 12.26
N ALA A 21 -11.43 22.30 11.56
CA ALA A 21 -11.90 21.83 10.28
C ALA A 21 -13.37 21.41 10.45
N GLU A 22 -14.25 22.09 9.75
CA GLU A 22 -15.69 21.85 9.80
C GLU A 22 -15.92 20.36 9.53
N ARG A 23 -16.59 19.66 10.45
CA ARG A 23 -16.78 18.21 10.32
C ARG A 23 -17.55 17.96 9.01
N PRO A 24 -17.11 17.03 8.16
CA PRO A 24 -17.77 16.80 6.88
C PRO A 24 -19.24 16.44 7.11
N ALA A 25 -20.13 17.00 6.30
CA ALA A 25 -21.54 16.65 6.34
C ALA A 25 -21.72 15.15 6.03
N PRO A 26 -22.77 14.47 6.54
CA PRO A 26 -23.00 13.05 6.28
C PRO A 26 -22.99 12.66 4.79
N ALA A 27 -23.51 13.55 3.92
CA ALA A 27 -23.48 13.35 2.47
C ALA A 27 -22.05 13.37 1.90
N GLN A 28 -21.18 14.24 2.42
CA GLN A 28 -19.77 14.27 2.04
C GLN A 28 -19.05 13.01 2.53
N LEU A 29 -19.33 12.54 3.75
CA LEU A 29 -18.80 11.27 4.26
C LEU A 29 -19.24 10.08 3.40
N ALA A 30 -20.51 10.06 2.96
CA ALA A 30 -21.03 9.02 2.06
C ALA A 30 -20.33 9.06 0.69
N ALA A 31 -20.14 10.24 0.11
CA ALA A 31 -19.42 10.40 -1.15
C ALA A 31 -17.94 9.98 -1.02
N PHE A 32 -17.26 10.34 0.08
CA PHE A 32 -15.90 9.87 0.35
C PHE A 32 -15.85 8.35 0.54
N PHE A 33 -16.82 7.79 1.25
CA PHE A 33 -16.92 6.35 1.43
C PHE A 33 -17.13 5.64 0.09
N GLU A 34 -18.02 6.15 -0.76
CA GLU A 34 -18.29 5.60 -2.09
C GLU A 34 -17.03 5.64 -2.96
N ALA A 35 -16.34 6.77 -2.97
CA ALA A 35 -15.06 6.90 -3.68
C ALA A 35 -14.05 5.86 -3.17
N VAL A 36 -13.75 5.86 -1.87
CA VAL A 36 -12.74 4.98 -1.27
C VAL A 36 -13.08 3.49 -1.41
N VAL A 37 -14.35 3.11 -1.25
CA VAL A 37 -14.76 1.70 -1.24
C VAL A 37 -14.91 1.12 -2.65
N PHE A 38 -15.37 1.93 -3.60
CA PHE A 38 -15.59 1.48 -4.98
C PHE A 38 -14.47 1.89 -5.93
N GLY A 39 -13.47 2.65 -5.45
CA GLY A 39 -12.28 3.04 -6.19
C GLY A 39 -12.60 3.88 -7.42
N SER A 40 -13.68 4.67 -7.36
CA SER A 40 -14.16 5.48 -8.49
C SER A 40 -13.14 6.53 -8.96
N GLU A 41 -12.18 6.89 -8.10
CA GLU A 41 -11.08 7.80 -8.38
C GLU A 41 -9.99 7.19 -9.26
N TYR A 42 -9.88 5.85 -9.30
CA TYR A 42 -8.93 5.14 -10.14
C TYR A 42 -9.66 4.63 -11.38
N GLY A 43 -9.91 5.54 -12.34
CA GLY A 43 -10.63 5.22 -13.57
C GLY A 43 -10.20 3.88 -14.17
N GLY A 44 -11.15 2.97 -14.38
CA GLY A 44 -10.99 1.58 -14.84
C GLY A 44 -10.60 0.52 -13.80
N ALA A 45 -10.24 0.87 -12.56
CA ALA A 45 -9.81 -0.05 -11.51
C ALA A 45 -10.76 -0.02 -10.29
N GLY A 46 -12.05 -0.30 -10.53
CA GLY A 46 -13.09 -0.26 -9.49
C GLY A 46 -14.50 -0.07 -10.03
N GLU A 47 -14.60 0.53 -11.22
CA GLU A 47 -15.82 0.97 -11.92
C GLU A 47 -16.92 -0.09 -12.14
N GLY A 48 -16.66 -1.38 -11.88
CA GLY A 48 -17.66 -2.45 -12.00
C GLY A 48 -18.26 -2.95 -10.69
N SER A 49 -17.73 -2.56 -9.53
CA SER A 49 -18.15 -3.16 -8.25
C SER A 49 -19.25 -2.34 -7.59
N LYS A 50 -20.51 -2.78 -7.70
CA LYS A 50 -21.67 -2.16 -7.01
C LYS A 50 -21.95 -2.70 -5.61
N VAL A 51 -21.09 -3.61 -5.12
CA VAL A 51 -21.32 -4.37 -3.89
C VAL A 51 -20.05 -4.38 -3.04
N ILE A 52 -20.22 -4.14 -1.74
CA ILE A 52 -19.16 -4.27 -0.74
C ILE A 52 -18.80 -5.75 -0.60
N LYS A 53 -17.58 -6.10 -0.99
CA LYS A 53 -17.04 -7.45 -0.84
C LYS A 53 -16.37 -7.57 0.53
N LYS A 54 -16.77 -8.56 1.31
CA LYS A 54 -16.22 -8.81 2.65
C LYS A 54 -15.37 -10.06 2.69
N TRP A 55 -14.44 -10.10 3.64
CA TRP A 55 -13.73 -11.31 3.99
C TRP A 55 -14.65 -12.20 4.84
N THR A 56 -14.86 -13.45 4.44
CA THR A 56 -15.77 -14.37 5.15
C THR A 56 -15.07 -15.56 5.80
N GLY A 57 -13.78 -15.75 5.53
CA GLY A 57 -12.97 -16.81 6.12
C GLY A 57 -11.79 -16.28 6.94
N PRO A 58 -11.01 -17.15 7.57
CA PRO A 58 -9.81 -16.70 8.26
C PRO A 58 -8.75 -16.14 7.29
N ILE A 59 -8.08 -15.07 7.70
CA ILE A 59 -6.93 -14.50 7.02
C ILE A 59 -5.68 -15.32 7.37
N ARG A 60 -4.90 -15.66 6.35
CA ARG A 60 -3.60 -16.33 6.44
C ARG A 60 -2.58 -15.46 5.73
N VAL A 61 -1.70 -14.84 6.50
CA VAL A 61 -0.74 -13.86 5.98
C VAL A 61 0.51 -14.53 5.44
N GLY A 62 0.91 -14.14 4.24
CA GLY A 62 2.17 -14.53 3.60
C GLY A 62 3.05 -13.30 3.41
N LEU A 63 4.26 -13.34 3.94
CA LEU A 63 5.21 -12.24 3.83
C LEU A 63 6.35 -12.62 2.88
N GLN A 64 6.62 -11.74 1.91
CA GLN A 64 7.73 -11.89 0.97
C GLN A 64 8.52 -10.59 0.90
N SER A 65 9.84 -10.70 0.81
CA SER A 65 10.73 -9.57 0.52
C SER A 65 11.65 -9.96 -0.63
N MET A 66 11.89 -9.03 -1.54
CA MET A 66 12.72 -9.23 -2.72
C MET A 66 13.72 -8.09 -2.86
N GLY A 67 14.98 -8.39 -3.08
CA GLY A 67 15.99 -7.42 -3.50
C GLY A 67 16.09 -7.39 -5.02
N GLY A 68 16.64 -6.31 -5.55
CA GLY A 68 16.95 -6.19 -6.97
C GLY A 68 18.40 -5.82 -7.17
N LYS A 69 19.11 -6.60 -7.98
CA LYS A 69 20.47 -6.27 -8.43
C LYS A 69 20.45 -6.17 -9.94
N MET A 70 21.00 -5.08 -10.46
CA MET A 70 21.24 -4.95 -11.89
C MET A 70 22.47 -5.78 -12.23
N ILE A 71 22.30 -6.82 -13.04
CA ILE A 71 23.38 -7.68 -13.53
C ILE A 71 23.56 -7.49 -15.03
N ASP A 72 24.77 -7.69 -15.52
CA ASP A 72 25.06 -7.62 -16.95
C ASP A 72 24.68 -8.95 -17.62
N LYS A 73 24.01 -8.84 -18.76
CA LYS A 73 23.64 -10.01 -19.56
C LYS A 73 24.84 -10.52 -20.36
N PRO A 74 25.01 -11.84 -20.52
CA PRO A 74 25.86 -12.39 -21.56
C PRO A 74 25.33 -11.92 -22.93
N GLY A 75 26.11 -11.10 -23.65
CA GLY A 75 25.69 -10.48 -24.92
C GLY A 75 25.36 -8.98 -24.84
N GLY A 76 25.56 -8.34 -23.69
CA GLY A 76 25.40 -6.89 -23.51
C GLY A 76 24.02 -6.49 -22.96
N GLY A 77 23.99 -5.33 -22.30
CA GLY A 77 22.82 -4.81 -21.60
C GLY A 77 22.72 -5.24 -20.13
N ARG A 78 21.88 -4.54 -19.36
CA ARG A 78 21.66 -4.79 -17.92
C ARG A 78 20.27 -5.37 -17.69
N GLU A 79 20.15 -6.34 -16.79
CA GLU A 79 18.87 -6.87 -16.33
C GLU A 79 18.72 -6.80 -14.82
N LEU A 80 17.48 -6.61 -14.35
CA LEU A 80 17.16 -6.67 -12.94
C LEU A 80 16.98 -8.13 -12.52
N LYS A 81 17.96 -8.68 -11.80
CA LYS A 81 17.80 -9.96 -11.11
C LYS A 81 17.16 -9.72 -9.75
N LEU A 82 16.00 -10.34 -9.56
CA LEU A 82 15.30 -10.33 -8.29
C LEU A 82 15.73 -11.51 -7.44
N GLU A 83 16.09 -11.22 -6.19
CA GLU A 83 16.55 -12.21 -5.22
C GLU A 83 15.57 -12.21 -4.04
N LYS A 84 15.16 -13.39 -3.57
CA LYS A 84 14.34 -13.48 -2.36
C LYS A 84 15.19 -13.13 -1.16
N LEU A 85 14.71 -12.18 -0.37
CA LEU A 85 15.33 -11.75 0.88
C LEU A 85 14.49 -12.20 2.07
N LYS A 86 15.16 -12.33 3.22
CA LYS A 86 14.46 -12.47 4.49
C LYS A 86 13.85 -11.10 4.86
N PRO A 87 12.55 -11.04 5.22
CA PRO A 87 11.96 -9.80 5.73
C PRO A 87 12.70 -9.29 6.96
N THR A 88 12.87 -7.96 7.07
CA THR A 88 13.55 -7.34 8.20
C THR A 88 12.71 -7.41 9.47
N ALA A 89 13.33 -7.24 10.64
CA ALA A 89 12.61 -7.20 11.91
C ALA A 89 11.58 -6.06 11.95
N ALA A 90 11.93 -4.89 11.41
CA ALA A 90 11.05 -3.74 11.28
C ALA A 90 9.81 -4.07 10.43
N GLN A 91 10.00 -4.63 9.23
CA GLN A 91 8.92 -5.06 8.34
C GLN A 91 7.96 -6.04 9.03
N VAL A 92 8.50 -7.04 9.74
CA VAL A 92 7.69 -8.00 10.51
C VAL A 92 6.95 -7.31 11.66
N GLY A 93 7.59 -6.37 12.34
CA GLY A 93 7.04 -5.58 13.44
C GLY A 93 5.82 -4.76 13.01
N PHE A 94 5.95 -3.96 11.95
CA PHE A 94 4.87 -3.15 11.41
C PHE A 94 3.68 -4.03 11.00
N ILE A 95 3.91 -5.08 10.21
CA ILE A 95 2.84 -6.00 9.78
C ILE A 95 2.10 -6.59 10.97
N ARG A 96 2.83 -7.03 12.01
CA ARG A 96 2.20 -7.59 13.21
C ARG A 96 1.33 -6.56 13.93
N LYS A 97 1.79 -5.32 14.03
CA LYS A 97 1.04 -4.19 14.62
C LYS A 97 -0.24 -3.93 13.82
N HIS A 98 -0.13 -3.67 12.52
CA HIS A 98 -1.26 -3.39 11.64
C HIS A 98 -2.28 -4.52 11.60
N LEU A 99 -1.82 -5.77 11.44
CA LEU A 99 -2.70 -6.93 11.39
C LEU A 99 -3.47 -7.10 12.70
N ARG A 100 -2.82 -6.92 13.86
CA ARG A 100 -3.50 -7.00 15.16
C ARG A 100 -4.61 -5.95 15.26
N THR A 101 -4.34 -4.71 14.86
CA THR A 101 -5.33 -3.63 14.84
C THR A 101 -6.48 -3.96 13.91
N LEU A 102 -6.19 -4.38 12.67
CA LEU A 102 -7.20 -4.76 11.67
C LEU A 102 -8.09 -5.89 12.17
N LEU A 103 -7.53 -6.95 12.75
CA LEU A 103 -8.31 -8.07 13.27
C LEU A 103 -9.20 -7.63 14.44
N LYS A 104 -8.71 -6.75 15.31
CA LYS A 104 -9.47 -6.21 16.44
C LYS A 104 -10.67 -5.38 15.97
N ILE A 105 -10.49 -4.50 14.98
CA ILE A 105 -11.57 -3.61 14.51
C ILE A 105 -12.56 -4.31 13.56
N THR A 106 -12.09 -5.27 12.77
CA THR A 106 -12.95 -5.96 11.78
C THR A 106 -13.62 -7.22 12.32
N GLY A 107 -13.12 -7.78 13.43
CA GLY A 107 -13.58 -9.07 13.96
C GLY A 107 -13.20 -10.27 13.09
N VAL A 108 -12.42 -10.07 12.01
CA VAL A 108 -11.98 -11.17 11.15
C VAL A 108 -11.00 -12.06 11.92
N LYS A 109 -11.13 -13.38 11.73
CA LYS A 109 -10.22 -14.37 12.34
C LYS A 109 -8.93 -14.47 11.53
N ALA A 110 -7.81 -14.74 12.20
CA ALA A 110 -6.55 -15.08 11.54
C ALA A 110 -6.09 -16.49 11.91
N GLU A 111 -5.46 -17.16 10.96
CA GLU A 111 -4.89 -18.50 11.11
C GLU A 111 -3.42 -18.52 10.72
N ASN A 112 -2.65 -19.38 11.38
CA ASN A 112 -1.31 -19.69 10.90
C ASN A 112 -1.40 -20.70 9.74
N ALA A 113 -1.08 -20.24 8.53
CA ALA A 113 -1.09 -21.03 7.30
C ALA A 113 -0.43 -22.41 7.43
N LYS A 114 0.73 -22.49 8.10
CA LYS A 114 1.47 -23.74 8.29
C LYS A 114 0.77 -24.70 9.24
N LYS A 115 0.21 -24.19 10.34
CA LYS A 115 -0.48 -25.02 11.35
C LYS A 115 -1.75 -25.68 10.79
N VAL A 116 -2.45 -24.98 9.90
CA VAL A 116 -3.69 -25.49 9.27
C VAL A 116 -3.44 -26.11 7.90
N SER A 117 -2.18 -26.28 7.48
CA SER A 117 -1.79 -26.82 6.17
C SER A 117 -2.48 -26.15 4.97
N LYS A 118 -2.77 -24.84 5.07
CA LYS A 118 -3.40 -24.05 3.99
C LYS A 118 -2.43 -22.99 3.46
N LYS A 119 -2.61 -22.61 2.20
CA LYS A 119 -1.83 -21.51 1.61
C LYS A 119 -2.27 -20.15 2.20
N PRO A 120 -1.34 -19.17 2.30
CA PRO A 120 -1.71 -17.79 2.56
C PRO A 120 -2.72 -17.27 1.53
N ASN A 121 -3.64 -16.43 1.97
CA ASN A 121 -4.63 -15.74 1.12
C ASN A 121 -4.51 -14.21 1.21
N PHE A 122 -3.64 -13.69 2.07
CA PHE A 122 -3.33 -12.28 2.18
C PHE A 122 -1.81 -12.12 2.10
N HIS A 123 -1.29 -11.56 1.02
CA HIS A 123 0.14 -11.42 0.83
C HIS A 123 0.60 -9.99 1.01
N ILE A 124 1.78 -9.84 1.59
CA ILE A 124 2.48 -8.56 1.65
C ILE A 124 3.84 -8.80 1.01
N LYS A 125 4.14 -8.04 -0.05
CA LYS A 125 5.38 -8.21 -0.82
C LYS A 125 6.16 -6.91 -0.84
N PHE A 126 7.33 -6.92 -0.23
CA PHE A 126 8.31 -5.85 -0.34
C PHE A 126 9.17 -6.09 -1.58
N VAL A 127 9.15 -5.14 -2.51
CA VAL A 127 9.83 -5.29 -3.80
C VAL A 127 10.52 -3.98 -4.22
N PRO A 128 11.58 -4.03 -5.04
CA PRO A 128 12.17 -2.82 -5.60
C PRO A 128 11.17 -2.07 -6.47
N ARG A 129 11.29 -0.75 -6.52
CA ARG A 129 10.42 0.14 -7.29
C ARG A 129 10.20 -0.33 -8.73
N ILE A 130 11.30 -0.64 -9.41
CA ILE A 130 11.33 -1.08 -10.80
C ILE A 130 10.63 -2.42 -11.05
N ALA A 131 10.44 -3.24 -10.01
CA ALA A 131 9.78 -4.54 -10.12
C ALA A 131 8.29 -4.50 -9.75
N MET A 132 7.78 -3.37 -9.24
CA MET A 132 6.41 -3.28 -8.70
C MET A 132 5.32 -3.64 -9.71
N HIS A 133 5.55 -3.46 -11.02
CA HIS A 133 4.56 -3.79 -12.05
C HIS A 133 4.69 -5.25 -12.57
N ALA A 134 5.56 -6.08 -12.00
CA ALA A 134 5.91 -7.36 -12.59
C ALA A 134 4.77 -8.39 -12.46
N PRO A 135 4.38 -9.08 -13.56
CA PRO A 135 3.21 -9.97 -13.56
C PRO A 135 3.29 -11.14 -12.56
N PHE A 136 4.49 -11.64 -12.26
CA PHE A 136 4.66 -12.73 -11.30
C PHE A 136 4.33 -12.32 -9.85
N LEU A 137 4.24 -11.01 -9.56
CA LEU A 137 3.86 -10.52 -8.23
C LEU A 137 2.38 -10.77 -7.94
N VAL A 138 1.52 -10.77 -8.95
CA VAL A 138 0.11 -11.12 -8.80
C VAL A 138 -0.34 -12.00 -9.95
N ARG A 139 -0.51 -13.29 -9.65
CA ARG A 139 -0.94 -14.27 -10.64
C ARG A 139 -2.33 -13.88 -11.19
N GLY A 140 -2.41 -13.70 -12.50
CA GLY A 140 -3.66 -13.42 -13.21
C GLY A 140 -4.10 -11.96 -13.19
N ALA A 141 -3.29 -11.02 -12.68
CA ALA A 141 -3.58 -9.60 -12.83
C ALA A 141 -3.21 -9.09 -14.24
N ASP A 142 -4.01 -8.17 -14.78
CA ASP A 142 -3.72 -7.48 -16.03
C ASP A 142 -2.41 -6.66 -15.91
N PRO A 143 -1.40 -6.88 -16.78
CA PRO A 143 -0.18 -6.09 -16.79
C PRO A 143 -0.40 -4.57 -16.93
N LYS A 144 -1.42 -4.12 -17.66
CA LYS A 144 -1.72 -2.67 -17.79
C LYS A 144 -2.20 -2.11 -16.46
N LEU A 145 -3.07 -2.82 -15.75
CA LEU A 145 -3.51 -2.47 -14.41
C LEU A 145 -2.32 -2.42 -13.44
N LEU A 146 -1.44 -3.43 -13.45
CA LEU A 146 -0.26 -3.44 -12.58
C LEU A 146 0.66 -2.24 -12.83
N ARG A 147 0.86 -1.83 -14.09
CA ARG A 147 1.63 -0.61 -14.41
C ARG A 147 0.97 0.65 -13.86
N ARG A 148 -0.36 0.77 -13.97
CA ARG A 148 -1.11 1.92 -13.45
C ARG A 148 -1.03 1.99 -11.92
N LEU A 149 -1.29 0.87 -11.24
CA LEU A 149 -1.20 0.77 -9.77
C LEU A 149 0.22 0.98 -9.25
N ALA A 150 1.22 0.53 -10.00
CA ALA A 150 2.62 0.79 -9.67
C ALA A 150 3.07 2.21 -10.02
N ALA A 151 2.33 3.01 -10.81
CA ALA A 151 2.80 4.31 -11.26
C ALA A 151 3.19 5.29 -10.13
N PRO A 152 2.47 5.39 -8.98
CA PRO A 152 2.75 6.43 -7.99
C PRO A 152 4.10 6.38 -7.28
N GLY A 153 4.67 5.22 -6.97
CA GLY A 153 5.91 5.20 -6.19
C GLY A 153 5.96 4.17 -5.10
N VAL A 154 4.80 3.98 -4.47
CA VAL A 154 4.80 3.82 -3.02
C VAL A 154 4.35 2.41 -2.65
N CYS A 155 3.07 2.15 -2.84
CA CYS A 155 2.47 0.84 -2.66
C CYS A 155 1.13 0.80 -3.37
N TYR A 156 0.61 -0.41 -3.55
CA TYR A 156 -0.76 -0.60 -4.01
C TYR A 156 -1.35 -1.87 -3.43
N PHE A 157 -2.68 -1.88 -3.34
CA PHE A 157 -3.48 -3.01 -2.90
C PHE A 157 -4.26 -3.59 -4.06
N LEU A 158 -4.29 -4.92 -4.15
CA LEU A 158 -5.10 -5.62 -5.14
C LEU A 158 -5.78 -6.82 -4.47
N SER A 159 -7.08 -6.96 -4.67
CA SER A 159 -7.86 -8.08 -4.16
C SER A 159 -8.64 -8.78 -5.26
N ALA A 160 -8.89 -10.07 -5.06
CA ALA A 160 -9.74 -10.88 -5.91
C ALA A 160 -10.94 -11.35 -5.09
N ALA A 161 -12.11 -11.31 -5.73
CA ALA A 161 -13.35 -11.76 -5.12
C ALA A 161 -14.03 -12.81 -6.00
N LYS A 162 -14.69 -13.76 -5.33
CA LYS A 162 -15.52 -14.79 -5.94
C LYS A 162 -16.83 -14.83 -5.16
N ASP A 163 -17.96 -14.86 -5.85
CA ASP A 163 -19.30 -14.94 -5.25
C ASP A 163 -19.53 -13.85 -4.17
N GLY A 164 -19.10 -12.61 -4.44
CA GLY A 164 -19.22 -11.47 -3.52
C GLY A 164 -18.27 -11.48 -2.32
N LYS A 165 -17.37 -12.47 -2.22
CA LYS A 165 -16.45 -12.66 -1.08
C LYS A 165 -15.01 -12.45 -1.51
N ILE A 166 -14.23 -11.74 -0.71
CA ILE A 166 -12.80 -11.62 -0.97
C ILE A 166 -12.15 -12.98 -0.68
N VAL A 167 -11.50 -13.56 -1.69
CA VAL A 167 -10.83 -14.87 -1.58
C VAL A 167 -9.33 -14.73 -1.47
N TRP A 168 -8.79 -13.61 -1.93
CA TRP A 168 -7.35 -13.36 -1.98
C TRP A 168 -7.07 -11.86 -2.03
N ALA A 169 -5.98 -11.42 -1.42
CA ALA A 169 -5.47 -10.06 -1.63
C ALA A 169 -3.95 -9.98 -1.49
N THR A 170 -3.38 -8.92 -2.05
CA THR A 170 -1.96 -8.59 -1.95
C THR A 170 -1.74 -7.10 -1.79
N ILE A 171 -0.83 -6.74 -0.88
CA ILE A 171 -0.20 -5.42 -0.82
C ILE A 171 1.20 -5.55 -1.43
N ILE A 172 1.51 -4.71 -2.41
CA ILE A 172 2.85 -4.55 -2.95
C ILE A 172 3.42 -3.25 -2.40
N VAL A 173 4.60 -3.32 -1.78
CA VAL A 173 5.25 -2.19 -1.11
C VAL A 173 6.63 -1.97 -1.73
N ASN A 174 6.94 -0.73 -2.08
CA ASN A 174 8.28 -0.33 -2.48
C ASN A 174 9.23 -0.44 -1.29
N ASN A 175 10.21 -1.32 -1.38
CA ASN A 175 11.17 -1.59 -0.31
C ASN A 175 12.35 -0.63 -0.27
N GLN A 176 12.36 0.38 -1.14
CA GLN A 176 13.37 1.44 -1.19
C GLN A 176 12.90 2.72 -0.48
N LEU A 177 11.69 2.70 0.07
CA LEU A 177 11.17 3.77 0.90
C LEU A 177 11.76 3.69 2.32
N ASP A 178 11.74 4.81 3.03
CA ASP A 178 12.01 4.84 4.47
C ASP A 178 10.92 4.08 5.26
N GLU A 179 11.20 3.77 6.52
CA GLU A 179 10.31 2.98 7.37
C GLU A 179 8.93 3.61 7.57
N ARG A 180 8.86 4.94 7.72
CA ARG A 180 7.59 5.65 7.94
C ARG A 180 6.71 5.59 6.69
N SER A 181 7.32 5.80 5.52
CA SER A 181 6.64 5.67 4.24
C SER A 181 6.17 4.24 3.96
N MET A 182 6.94 3.21 4.39
CA MET A 182 6.49 1.81 4.32
C MET A 182 5.36 1.51 5.31
N GLU A 183 5.37 2.10 6.52
CA GLU A 183 4.31 1.89 7.52
C GLU A 183 2.96 2.41 7.00
N ALA A 184 2.95 3.57 6.34
CA ALA A 184 1.75 4.17 5.72
C ALA A 184 1.11 3.29 4.63
N CYS A 185 1.82 2.30 4.11
CA CYS A 185 1.28 1.34 3.15
C CYS A 185 0.47 0.21 3.78
N LEU A 186 0.55 0.05 5.10
CA LEU A 186 0.00 -1.10 5.82
C LEU A 186 -1.16 -0.73 6.75
N LEU A 187 -1.30 0.55 7.15
CA LEU A 187 -2.52 1.28 7.55
C LEU A 187 -2.31 2.78 7.41
#